data_AF-A0A7L4F672-F1
#
_entry.id   AF-A0A7L4F672-F1
#
_cell.length_a   1.000
_cell.length_b   1.000
_cell.length_c   1.000
_cell.angle_alpha   90.00
_cell.angle_beta   90.00
_cell.angle_gamma   90.00
#
_symmetry.space_group_name_H-M   'P 1'
#
loop_
_entity.id
_entity.type
_entity.pdbx_description
1 polymer ?
#
loop_
_entity_poly.entity_id
_entity_poly.type
_entity_poly.pdbx_seq_one_letter_code
_entity_poly.pdbx_strand_id
1 'polypeptide(L)'
;CLLSGSWRSDTGCRMVVSILSKDGRFSGSYLPGSAASDPQILTSPLEGSQQDTGLVPQPTFSFTVHWRLRARTTAFLGQCYVGTNGEETLHALWLMREAADSSAEDWKATR
;
A
#
# COMPACT_ATOMS: atom_id res chain seq x y z
N CYS A 1 -9.00 -13.41 4.42
CA CYS A 1 -8.96 -11.95 4.20
C CYS A 1 -8.61 -11.65 2.76
N LEU A 2 -9.42 -10.81 2.08
CA LEU A 2 -9.19 -10.37 0.71
C LEU A 2 -8.90 -8.86 0.70
N LEU A 3 -7.80 -8.45 0.05
CA LEU A 3 -7.38 -7.05 0.03
C LEU A 3 -8.30 -6.13 -0.80
N SER A 4 -9.12 -6.66 -1.71
CA SER A 4 -10.03 -5.84 -2.52
C SER A 4 -11.02 -5.08 -1.63
N GLY A 5 -11.10 -3.76 -1.79
CA GLY A 5 -11.97 -2.93 -0.96
C GLY A 5 -11.31 -1.61 -0.55
N SER A 6 -11.83 -1.01 0.52
CA SER A 6 -11.35 0.27 1.06
C SER A 6 -10.72 0.06 2.44
N TRP A 7 -9.52 0.59 2.61
CA TRP A 7 -8.74 0.47 3.84
C TRP A 7 -8.35 1.85 4.36
N ARG A 8 -8.21 1.94 5.68
CA ARG A 8 -7.74 3.14 6.37
C ARG A 8 -6.65 2.77 7.35
N SER A 9 -5.55 3.52 7.37
CA SER A 9 -4.49 3.36 8.37
C SER A 9 -4.77 4.20 9.62
N ASP A 10 -4.06 3.90 10.71
CA ASP A 10 -4.10 4.66 11.96
C ASP A 10 -3.62 6.11 11.79
N THR A 11 -2.75 6.36 10.80
CA THR A 11 -2.27 7.70 10.42
C THR A 11 -3.24 8.44 9.49
N GLY A 12 -4.40 7.86 9.19
CA GLY A 12 -5.44 8.47 8.35
C GLY A 12 -5.24 8.33 6.85
N CYS A 13 -4.24 7.57 6.38
CA CYS A 13 -4.14 7.24 4.95
C CYS A 13 -5.36 6.42 4.51
N ARG A 14 -5.77 6.59 3.25
CA ARG A 14 -6.82 5.78 2.63
C ARG A 14 -6.27 5.05 1.44
N MET A 15 -6.67 3.79 1.30
CA MET A 15 -6.28 2.94 0.18
C MET A 15 -7.53 2.27 -0.38
N VAL A 16 -7.67 2.27 -1.70
CA VAL A 16 -8.73 1.53 -2.40
C VAL A 16 -8.06 0.54 -3.35
N VAL A 17 -8.37 -0.73 -3.20
CA VAL A 17 -7.81 -1.84 -3.97
C VAL A 17 -8.91 -2.40 -4.87
N SER A 18 -8.59 -2.58 -6.15
CA SER A 18 -9.48 -3.19 -7.14
C SER A 18 -9.68 -4.69 -6.85
N ILE A 19 -10.59 -5.30 -7.60
CA ILE A 19 -10.77 -6.75 -7.54
C ILE A 19 -9.46 -7.42 -7.98
N LEU A 20 -8.98 -8.37 -7.18
CA LEU A 20 -7.77 -9.12 -7.48
C LEU A 20 -7.98 -9.99 -8.73
N SER A 21 -6.96 -10.10 -9.57
CA SER A 21 -6.92 -11.09 -10.65
C SER A 21 -6.74 -12.51 -10.10
N LYS A 22 -6.90 -13.51 -10.97
CA LYS A 22 -6.80 -14.93 -10.59
C LYS A 22 -5.45 -15.32 -10.00
N ASP A 23 -4.39 -14.62 -10.37
CA ASP A 23 -3.02 -14.78 -9.88
C ASP A 23 -2.70 -13.88 -8.68
N GLY A 24 -3.72 -13.25 -8.07
CA GLY A 24 -3.58 -12.45 -6.86
C GLY A 24 -3.04 -11.04 -7.07
N ARG A 25 -2.81 -10.61 -8.32
CA ARG A 25 -2.38 -9.23 -8.62
C ARG A 25 -3.54 -8.26 -8.44
N PHE A 26 -3.22 -7.02 -8.08
CA PHE A 26 -4.21 -5.95 -7.98
C PHE A 26 -3.60 -4.60 -8.32
N SER A 27 -4.49 -3.67 -8.60
CA SER A 27 -4.21 -2.24 -8.73
C SER A 27 -5.07 -1.45 -7.75
N GLY A 28 -4.82 -0.15 -7.62
CA GLY A 28 -5.63 0.67 -6.74
C GLY A 28 -5.20 2.12 -6.70
N SER A 29 -5.65 2.79 -5.65
CA SER A 29 -5.29 4.17 -5.35
C SER A 29 -4.96 4.34 -3.87
N TYR A 30 -4.01 5.23 -3.60
CA TYR A 30 -3.52 5.57 -2.27
C TYR A 30 -3.63 7.09 -2.05
N LEU A 31 -4.18 7.48 -0.90
CA LEU A 31 -4.26 8.84 -0.42
C LEU A 31 -3.54 8.94 0.94
N PRO A 32 -2.47 9.75 1.06
CA PRO A 32 -1.75 9.88 2.33
C PRO A 32 -2.59 10.64 3.36
N GLY A 33 -2.44 10.31 4.65
CA GLY A 33 -3.29 10.88 5.72
C GLY A 33 -3.17 12.40 5.87
N SER A 34 -1.97 12.96 5.63
CA SER A 34 -1.74 14.42 5.62
C SER A 34 -2.52 15.15 4.52
N ALA A 35 -3.10 14.42 3.57
CA ALA A 35 -3.83 14.95 2.44
C ALA A 35 -5.35 15.01 2.63
N ALA A 36 -5.87 14.53 3.76
CA ALA A 36 -7.31 14.47 3.98
C ALA A 36 -7.99 15.85 3.96
N SER A 37 -7.24 16.95 4.13
CA SER A 37 -7.75 18.32 4.16
C SER A 37 -7.38 19.18 2.94
N ASP A 38 -6.62 18.65 1.97
CA ASP A 38 -6.18 19.43 0.80
C ASP A 38 -6.82 18.89 -0.49
N PRO A 39 -7.77 19.63 -1.09
CA PRO A 39 -8.44 19.22 -2.33
C PRO A 39 -7.51 19.16 -3.55
N GLN A 40 -6.28 19.69 -3.48
CA GLN A 40 -5.30 19.59 -4.55
C GLN A 40 -4.49 18.29 -4.54
N ILE A 41 -4.56 17.50 -3.46
CA ILE A 41 -3.75 16.28 -3.37
C ILE A 41 -4.41 15.14 -4.15
N LEU A 42 -3.75 14.81 -5.26
CA LEU A 42 -4.15 13.71 -6.16
C LEU A 42 -3.89 12.35 -5.52
N THR A 43 -4.83 11.43 -5.68
CA THR A 43 -4.62 10.01 -5.36
C THR A 43 -3.50 9.44 -6.22
N SER A 44 -2.61 8.69 -5.59
CA SER A 44 -1.47 8.05 -6.26
C SER A 44 -1.81 6.61 -6.61
N PRO A 45 -1.51 6.13 -7.83
CA PRO A 45 -1.76 4.74 -8.19
C PRO A 45 -0.92 3.79 -7.34
N LEU A 46 -1.47 2.61 -7.07
CA LEU A 46 -0.74 1.50 -6.48
C LEU A 46 -0.93 0.23 -7.29
N GLU A 47 0.05 -0.66 -7.23
CA GLU A 47 0.01 -1.99 -7.83
C GLU A 47 0.67 -3.00 -6.91
N GLY A 48 0.15 -4.22 -6.86
CA GLY A 48 0.64 -5.22 -5.92
C GLY A 48 0.14 -6.63 -6.18
N SER A 49 0.41 -7.49 -5.21
CA SER A 49 -0.05 -8.88 -5.21
C SER A 49 -0.32 -9.37 -3.79
N GLN A 50 -1.23 -10.32 -3.68
CA GLN A 50 -1.57 -11.01 -2.46
C GLN A 50 -1.44 -12.52 -2.69
N GLN A 51 -0.97 -13.26 -1.68
CA GLN A 51 -1.04 -14.72 -1.71
C GLN A 51 -2.48 -15.23 -1.80
N ASP A 52 -2.63 -16.42 -2.36
CA ASP A 52 -3.92 -17.09 -2.53
C ASP A 52 -4.56 -17.42 -1.17
N THR A 53 -5.74 -16.86 -0.94
CA THR A 53 -6.53 -17.09 0.29
C THR A 53 -7.06 -18.51 0.42
N GLY A 54 -7.17 -19.25 -0.68
CA GLY A 54 -7.53 -20.67 -0.67
C GLY A 54 -6.43 -21.54 -0.08
N LEU A 55 -5.17 -21.08 -0.12
CA LEU A 55 -4.02 -21.76 0.46
C LEU A 55 -3.68 -21.20 1.86
N VAL A 56 -3.75 -19.88 2.02
CA VAL A 56 -3.39 -19.18 3.26
C VAL A 56 -4.51 -18.20 3.63
N PRO A 57 -5.39 -18.52 4.60
CA PRO A 57 -6.55 -17.68 4.94
C PRO A 57 -6.22 -16.26 5.40
N GLN A 58 -5.02 -16.08 5.97
CA GLN A 58 -4.44 -14.81 6.43
C GLN A 58 -3.18 -14.50 5.59
N PRO A 59 -3.35 -14.10 4.32
CA PRO A 59 -2.29 -14.08 3.32
C PRO A 59 -1.31 -12.93 3.55
N THR A 60 -0.07 -13.13 3.11
CA THR A 60 0.87 -12.01 2.92
C THR A 60 0.57 -11.28 1.62
N PHE A 61 0.95 -10.00 1.57
CA PHE A 61 0.77 -9.15 0.42
C PHE A 61 1.91 -8.15 0.28
N SER A 62 2.10 -7.63 -0.92
CA SER A 62 2.96 -6.49 -1.17
C SER A 62 2.35 -5.59 -2.23
N PHE A 63 2.64 -4.29 -2.15
CA PHE A 63 2.28 -3.33 -3.19
C PHE A 63 3.23 -2.14 -3.22
N THR A 64 3.31 -1.46 -4.35
CA THR A 64 4.03 -0.21 -4.53
C THR A 64 3.06 0.93 -4.78
N VAL A 65 3.34 2.09 -4.21
CA VAL A 65 2.64 3.36 -4.49
C VAL A 65 3.57 4.25 -5.30
N HIS A 66 3.13 4.64 -6.49
CA HIS A 66 3.85 5.58 -7.35
C HIS A 66 3.30 6.98 -7.15
N TRP A 67 4.02 7.81 -6.40
CA TRP A 67 3.51 9.12 -5.98
C TRP A 67 3.46 10.10 -7.17
N ARG A 68 2.29 10.71 -7.42
CA ARG A 68 2.12 11.61 -8.57
C ARG A 68 2.88 12.94 -8.45
N LEU A 69 2.98 13.48 -7.23
CA LEU A 69 3.48 14.85 -7.01
C LEU A 69 4.99 14.95 -6.78
N ARG A 70 5.67 13.82 -6.51
CA ARG A 70 7.11 13.78 -6.22
C ARG A 70 7.70 12.50 -6.78
N ALA A 71 8.92 12.56 -7.30
CA ALA A 71 9.68 11.40 -7.76
C ALA A 71 10.10 10.52 -6.58
N ARG A 72 9.13 9.78 -6.03
CA ARG A 72 9.30 8.83 -4.94
C ARG A 72 8.39 7.64 -5.16
N THR A 73 8.76 6.51 -4.56
CA THR A 73 7.97 5.28 -4.54
C THR A 73 7.93 4.75 -3.11
N THR A 74 6.81 4.23 -2.67
CA THR A 74 6.73 3.52 -1.38
C THR A 74 6.33 2.08 -1.62
N ALA A 75 7.13 1.14 -1.16
CA ALA A 75 6.77 -0.28 -1.15
C ALA A 75 6.20 -0.63 0.23
N PHE A 76 5.12 -1.41 0.24
CA PHE A 76 4.51 -2.00 1.43
C PHE A 76 4.64 -3.52 1.34
N LEU A 77 4.93 -4.14 2.47
CA LEU A 77 4.93 -5.59 2.64
C LEU A 77 4.23 -5.90 3.95
N GLY A 78 3.26 -6.80 3.94
CA GLY A 78 2.47 -7.07 5.12
C GLY A 78 1.71 -8.38 5.07
N GLN A 79 0.85 -8.54 6.07
CA GLN A 79 -0.05 -9.66 6.20
C GLN A 79 -1.41 -9.17 6.66
N CYS A 80 -2.47 -9.76 6.10
CA CYS A 80 -3.82 -9.51 6.57
C CYS A 80 -4.21 -10.50 7.66
N TYR A 81 -4.77 -10.00 8.75
CA TYR A 81 -5.28 -10.76 9.88
C TYR A 81 -6.80 -10.65 9.98
N VAL A 82 -7.44 -11.68 10.52
CA VAL A 82 -8.88 -11.68 10.84
C VAL A 82 -9.03 -11.91 12.34
N GLY A 83 -9.60 -10.92 13.05
CA GLY A 83 -9.87 -10.97 14.47
C GLY A 83 -11.02 -11.91 14.83
N THR A 84 -11.23 -12.15 16.13
CA THR A 84 -12.27 -13.08 16.61
C THR A 84 -13.69 -12.66 16.24
N ASN A 85 -13.89 -11.36 16.02
CA ASN A 85 -15.18 -10.79 15.62
C ASN A 85 -15.35 -10.66 14.10
N GLY A 86 -14.39 -11.18 13.33
CA GLY A 86 -14.35 -11.04 11.87
C GLY A 86 -13.80 -9.70 11.38
N GLU A 87 -13.28 -8.85 12.27
CA GLU A 87 -12.59 -7.63 11.84
C GLU A 87 -11.31 -7.95 11.07
N GLU A 88 -11.06 -7.27 9.96
CA GLU A 88 -9.85 -7.49 9.16
C GLU A 88 -8.85 -6.35 9.40
N THR A 89 -7.58 -6.69 9.66
CA THR A 89 -6.50 -5.72 9.84
C THR A 89 -5.32 -6.02 8.94
N LEU A 90 -4.70 -4.97 8.39
CA LEU A 90 -3.47 -5.07 7.61
C LEU A 90 -2.30 -4.66 8.47
N HIS A 91 -1.41 -5.60 8.78
CA HIS A 91 -0.15 -5.30 9.45
C HIS A 91 0.93 -5.23 8.38
N ALA A 92 1.49 -4.04 8.18
CA ALA A 92 2.45 -3.81 7.11
C ALA A 92 3.64 -2.95 7.58
N LEU A 93 4.79 -3.25 6.99
CA LEU A 93 5.97 -2.40 7.00
C LEU A 93 6.04 -1.69 5.65
N TRP A 94 6.76 -0.58 5.60
CA TRP A 94 6.96 0.16 4.37
C TRP A 94 8.40 0.65 4.25
N LEU A 95 8.83 0.82 2.99
CA LEU A 95 10.07 1.50 2.62
C LEU A 95 9.71 2.60 1.64
N MET A 96 10.08 3.85 1.94
CA MET A 96 9.88 4.97 1.04
C MET A 96 11.20 5.33 0.40
N ARG A 97 11.25 5.24 -0.93
CA ARG A 97 12.41 5.60 -1.74
C ARG A 97 12.17 6.91 -2.47
N GLU A 98 12.99 7.91 -2.19
CA GLU A 98 13.08 9.15 -2.95
C GLU A 98 14.10 8.98 -4.10
N ALA A 99 13.88 9.65 -5.23
CA ALA A 99 14.88 9.73 -6.29
C ALA A 99 16.06 10.58 -5.79
N ALA A 100 17.26 10.00 -5.77
CA ALA A 100 18.48 10.71 -5.41
C ALA A 100 19.07 11.42 -6.63
N ASP A 101 19.66 12.59 -6.43
CA ASP A 101 20.33 13.35 -7.50
C ASP A 101 21.62 12.66 -8.00
N SER A 102 22.24 11.83 -7.15
CA SER A 102 23.41 11.02 -7.50
C SER A 102 23.54 9.79 -6.61
N SER A 103 24.39 8.83 -7.01
CA SER A 103 24.68 7.65 -6.19
C SER A 103 25.38 7.98 -4.87
N ALA A 104 26.11 9.10 -4.78
CA ALA A 104 26.74 9.54 -3.54
C ALA A 104 25.71 9.98 -2.49
N GLU A 105 24.52 10.41 -2.92
CA GLU A 105 23.41 10.84 -2.06
C GLU A 105 22.41 9.70 -1.76
N ASP A 106 22.70 8.47 -2.19
CA ASP A 106 21.81 7.31 -2.03
C ASP A 106 21.50 6.98 -0.57
N TRP A 107 22.50 7.17 0.31
CA TRP A 107 22.44 6.76 1.72
C TRP A 107 21.28 7.39 2.50
N LYS A 108 20.78 8.56 2.07
CA LYS A 108 19.66 9.29 2.69
C LYS A 108 18.33 9.13 1.96
N ALA A 109 18.30 8.37 0.87
CA ALA A 109 17.16 8.32 -0.04
C ALA A 109 16.07 7.31 0.37
N THR A 110 16.33 6.48 1.39
CA THR A 110 15.37 5.50 1.91
C THR A 110 14.96 5.84 3.34
N ARG A 111 13.65 5.88 3.59
CA ARG A 111 13.05 5.89 4.93
C ARG A 111 12.35 4.57 5.21
#